data_AF-A0A9P6E9V4-F1
#
_entry.id   AF-A0A9P6E9V4-F1
#
_cell.length_a   1.000
_cell.length_b   1.000
_cell.length_c   1.000
_cell.angle_alpha   90.00
_cell.angle_beta   90.00
_cell.angle_gamma   90.00
#
_symmetry.space_group_name_H-M   'P 1'
#
loop_
_entity.id
_entity.type
_entity.pdbx_description
1 polymer ?
#
loop_
_entity_poly.entity_id
_entity_poly.type
_entity_poly.pdbx_seq_one_letter_code
_entity_poly.pdbx_strand_id
1 'polypeptide(L)'
;MHSALEPPEIALEILSHLHIPRSGSNRIIREARISLLALALTSKHFTNFALITLWWRMMDLTPLFKMLSNFIVSRPLTGRRFGTIQGPFLSNDLERFASYANRIRIYEPKCHSCGLDCTPYG
;
A
#
# COMPACT_ATOMS: atom_id res chain seq x y z
N MET A 1 -23.37 10.53 -7.90
CA MET A 1 -22.45 10.53 -6.75
C MET A 1 -22.45 11.94 -6.19
N HIS A 2 -22.43 12.12 -4.87
CA HIS A 2 -22.49 13.47 -4.29
C HIS A 2 -21.18 14.20 -4.63
N SER A 3 -21.26 15.44 -5.11
CA SER A 3 -20.11 16.28 -5.49
C SER A 3 -19.09 16.50 -4.35
N ALA A 4 -19.48 16.18 -3.11
CA ALA A 4 -18.62 16.19 -1.95
C ALA A 4 -17.55 15.08 -1.93
N LEU A 5 -17.63 14.07 -2.80
CA LEU A 5 -16.65 12.97 -2.89
C LEU A 5 -15.64 13.13 -4.03
N GLU A 6 -15.75 14.19 -4.84
CA GLU A 6 -14.80 14.46 -5.92
C GLU A 6 -13.39 14.84 -5.44
N PRO A 7 -13.22 15.58 -4.32
CA PRO A 7 -11.89 15.88 -3.81
C PRO A 7 -11.20 14.62 -3.26
N PRO A 8 -10.00 14.27 -3.76
CA PRO A 8 -9.26 13.08 -3.33
C PRO A 8 -8.93 13.10 -1.82
N GLU A 9 -8.81 14.29 -1.23
CA GLU A 9 -8.54 14.49 0.19
C GLU A 9 -9.69 13.95 1.06
N ILE A 10 -10.94 14.19 0.65
CA ILE A 10 -12.13 13.75 1.39
C ILE A 10 -12.24 12.22 1.32
N ALA A 11 -11.98 11.62 0.16
CA ALA A 11 -11.93 10.18 0.01
C ALA A 11 -10.85 9.55 0.90
N LEU A 12 -9.65 10.14 0.96
CA LEU A 12 -8.56 9.68 1.81
C LEU A 12 -8.87 9.87 3.30
N GLU A 13 -9.53 10.96 3.68
CA GLU A 13 -9.94 11.22 5.06
C GLU A 13 -10.99 10.21 5.53
N ILE A 14 -12.01 9.93 4.70
CA ILE A 14 -12.98 8.85 4.97
C ILE A 14 -12.27 7.51 5.18
N LEU A 15 -11.30 7.18 4.32
CA LEU A 15 -10.52 5.95 4.46
C LEU A 15 -9.58 5.97 5.68
N SER A 16 -9.16 7.15 6.13
CA SER A 16 -8.36 7.30 7.35
C SER A 16 -9.18 7.00 8.61
N HIS A 17 -10.49 7.23 8.57
CA HIS A 17 -11.44 6.93 9.64
C HIS A 17 -11.86 5.46 9.70
N LEU A 18 -11.65 4.67 8.64
CA LEU A 18 -11.69 3.22 8.75
C LEU A 18 -10.59 2.83 9.73
N HIS A 19 -10.98 2.53 10.97
CA HIS A 19 -10.10 2.44 12.11
C HIS A 19 -9.11 1.28 11.94
N ILE A 20 -7.91 1.59 11.44
CA ILE A 20 -6.78 0.65 11.37
C ILE A 20 -5.77 1.13 12.41
N PRO A 21 -5.66 0.47 13.57
CA PRO A 21 -4.63 0.78 14.54
C PRO A 21 -3.25 0.63 13.87
N ARG A 22 -2.39 1.65 14.00
CA ARG A 22 -0.97 1.54 13.57
C ARG A 22 -0.22 0.49 14.39
N SER A 23 -0.70 0.22 15.60
CA SER A 23 -0.27 -0.84 16.49
C SER A 23 -1.50 -1.45 17.15
N GLY A 24 -1.62 -2.77 17.12
CA GLY A 24 -2.78 -3.49 17.62
C GLY A 24 -2.63 -4.99 17.38
N SER A 25 -3.57 -5.78 17.89
CA SER A 25 -3.58 -7.23 17.62
C SER A 25 -3.56 -7.50 16.11
N ASN A 26 -2.77 -8.49 15.69
CA ASN A 26 -2.70 -8.96 14.29
C ASN A 26 -4.09 -9.19 13.66
N ARG A 27 -5.08 -9.54 14.49
CA ARG A 27 -6.47 -9.73 14.07
C ARG A 27 -7.13 -8.42 13.60
N ILE A 28 -6.97 -7.33 14.34
CA ILE A 28 -7.59 -6.03 14.00
C ILE A 28 -6.97 -5.47 12.72
N ILE A 29 -5.64 -5.58 12.59
CA ILE A 29 -4.92 -5.17 11.37
C ILE A 29 -5.39 -5.98 10.17
N ARG A 30 -5.65 -7.29 10.35
CA ARG A 30 -6.15 -8.17 9.29
C ARG A 30 -7.57 -7.80 8.87
N GLU A 31 -8.48 -7.59 9.82
CA GLU A 31 -9.88 -7.21 9.55
C GLU A 31 -9.94 -5.86 8.80
N ALA A 32 -9.17 -4.88 9.25
CA ALA A 32 -9.00 -3.61 8.57
C ALA A 32 -8.50 -3.72 7.11
N ARG A 33 -7.51 -4.59 6.85
CA ARG A 33 -7.02 -4.86 5.48
C ARG A 33 -8.09 -5.52 4.61
N ILE A 34 -8.89 -6.42 5.17
CA ILE A 34 -10.01 -7.06 4.46
C ILE A 34 -11.06 -6.02 4.08
N SER A 35 -11.42 -5.11 4.99
CA SER A 35 -12.39 -4.04 4.70
C SER A 35 -11.90 -3.09 3.60
N LEU A 36 -10.62 -2.69 3.62
CA LEU A 36 -10.03 -1.88 2.55
C LEU A 36 -9.99 -2.61 1.22
N LEU A 37 -9.67 -3.92 1.23
CA LEU A 37 -9.68 -4.74 0.03
C LEU A 37 -11.10 -4.87 -0.54
N ALA A 38 -12.08 -5.14 0.29
CA ALA A 38 -13.49 -5.21 -0.12
C ALA A 38 -13.95 -3.88 -0.71
N LEU A 39 -13.56 -2.76 -0.12
CA LEU A 39 -13.87 -1.43 -0.61
C LEU A 39 -13.17 -1.12 -1.96
N ALA A 40 -11.93 -1.58 -2.14
CA ALA A 40 -11.22 -1.47 -3.40
C ALA A 40 -11.88 -2.27 -4.54
N LEU A 41 -12.42 -3.45 -4.21
CA LEU A 41 -13.05 -4.37 -5.16
C LEU A 41 -14.50 -3.97 -5.50
N THR A 42 -15.20 -3.28 -4.60
CA THR A 42 -16.63 -2.95 -4.78
C THR A 42 -16.85 -1.61 -5.47
N SER A 43 -15.94 -0.64 -5.37
CA SER A 43 -16.11 0.68 -5.95
C SER A 43 -14.92 1.10 -6.81
N LYS A 44 -15.13 1.24 -8.13
CA LYS A 44 -14.13 1.75 -9.09
C LYS A 44 -13.55 3.12 -8.70
N HIS A 45 -14.35 3.94 -8.02
CA HIS A 45 -13.94 5.28 -7.59
C HIS A 45 -13.01 5.22 -6.37
N PHE A 46 -13.33 4.35 -5.41
CA PHE A 46 -12.48 4.14 -4.24
C PHE A 46 -11.35 3.15 -4.48
N THR A 47 -11.35 2.39 -5.58
CA THR A 47 -10.32 1.40 -5.89
C THR A 47 -8.91 1.96 -5.70
N ASN A 48 -8.62 3.12 -6.30
CA ASN A 48 -7.29 3.69 -6.21
C ASN A 48 -6.95 4.15 -4.78
N PHE A 49 -7.85 4.86 -4.11
CA PHE A 49 -7.64 5.36 -2.74
C PHE A 49 -7.53 4.24 -1.70
N ALA A 50 -8.36 3.21 -1.84
CA ALA A 50 -8.37 2.05 -0.95
C ALA A 50 -7.10 1.22 -1.14
N LEU A 51 -6.64 1.03 -2.38
CA LEU A 51 -5.36 0.39 -2.65
C LEU A 51 -4.19 1.20 -2.07
N ILE A 52 -4.15 2.51 -2.26
CA ILE A 52 -3.11 3.39 -1.68
C ILE A 52 -3.08 3.26 -0.15
N THR A 53 -4.25 3.35 0.48
CA THR A 53 -4.38 3.20 1.95
C THR A 53 -3.96 1.81 2.42
N LEU A 54 -4.35 0.77 1.68
CA LEU A 54 -3.95 -0.61 1.97
C LEU A 54 -2.42 -0.75 1.94
N TRP A 55 -1.78 -0.24 0.88
CA TRP A 55 -0.33 -0.26 0.71
C TRP A 55 0.40 0.47 1.84
N TRP A 56 -0.03 1.68 2.18
CA TRP A 56 0.55 2.46 3.26
C TRP A 56 0.52 1.71 4.61
N ARG A 57 -0.55 0.94 4.84
CA ARG A 57 -0.77 0.18 6.08
C ARG A 57 -0.18 -1.22 6.07
N MET A 58 0.28 -1.73 4.93
CA MET A 58 0.89 -3.05 4.91
C MET A 58 2.26 -3.07 5.61
N MET A 59 2.99 -1.93 5.66
CA MET A 59 4.36 -1.80 6.20
C MET A 59 5.32 -2.88 5.67
N ASP A 60 4.92 -3.55 4.60
CA ASP A 60 5.50 -4.79 4.10
C ASP A 60 5.39 -4.73 2.58
N LEU A 61 6.55 -4.68 1.94
CA LEU A 61 6.68 -4.70 0.49
C LEU A 61 6.63 -6.13 -0.06
N THR A 62 6.57 -7.16 0.80
CA THR A 62 6.47 -8.56 0.39
C THR A 62 5.36 -8.80 -0.64
N PRO A 63 4.14 -8.22 -0.52
CA PRO A 63 3.10 -8.38 -1.53
C PRO A 63 3.48 -7.80 -2.90
N LEU A 64 4.30 -6.75 -2.94
CA LEU A 64 4.80 -6.16 -4.18
C LEU A 64 5.80 -7.12 -4.83
N PHE A 65 6.73 -7.64 -4.03
CA PHE A 65 7.72 -8.60 -4.51
C PHE A 65 7.08 -9.92 -4.94
N LYS A 66 5.97 -10.34 -4.33
CA LYS A 66 5.20 -11.53 -4.74
C LYS A 66 4.61 -11.45 -6.15
N MET A 67 4.58 -10.28 -6.77
CA MET A 67 4.17 -10.16 -8.17
C MET A 67 5.26 -10.62 -9.14
N LEU A 68 6.50 -10.70 -8.68
CA LEU A 68 7.62 -11.22 -9.47
C LEU A 68 7.58 -12.74 -9.38
N SER A 69 7.46 -13.42 -10.53
CA SER A 69 7.38 -14.88 -10.59
C SER A 69 8.60 -15.60 -9.98
N ASN A 70 9.74 -14.92 -9.95
CA ASN A 70 10.99 -15.39 -9.39
C ASN A 70 11.22 -15.02 -7.92
N PHE A 71 10.23 -14.41 -7.24
CA PHE A 71 10.33 -14.09 -5.82
C PHE A 71 9.94 -15.27 -4.94
N ILE A 72 10.86 -15.69 -4.09
CA ILE A 72 10.73 -16.84 -3.20
C ILE A 72 10.87 -16.36 -1.75
N VAL A 73 9.91 -16.73 -0.90
CA VAL A 73 9.99 -16.47 0.54
C VAL A 73 10.49 -17.73 1.23
N SER A 74 11.72 -17.69 1.72
CA SER A 74 12.34 -18.78 2.46
C SER A 74 12.16 -18.58 3.97
N ARG A 75 11.98 -19.69 4.69
CA ARG A 75 12.07 -19.74 6.16
C ARG A 75 13.32 -20.55 6.54
N PRO A 76 14.45 -19.91 6.88
CA PRO A 76 15.57 -20.60 7.47
C PRO A 76 15.21 -21.14 8.86
N LEU A 77 16.01 -22.09 9.33
CA LEU A 77 15.94 -22.64 10.69
C LEU A 77 16.05 -21.57 11.77
N THR A 78 16.66 -20.42 11.46
CA THR A 78 16.80 -19.24 12.34
C THR A 78 15.51 -18.42 12.50
N GLY A 79 14.40 -18.83 11.87
CA GLY A 79 13.05 -18.33 12.13
C GLY A 79 12.67 -17.02 11.44
N ARG A 80 13.63 -16.22 10.95
CA ARG A 80 13.33 -14.99 10.20
C ARG A 80 13.04 -15.29 8.73
N ARG A 81 11.86 -14.88 8.24
CA ARG A 81 11.52 -14.95 6.82
C ARG A 81 12.43 -14.00 6.03
N PHE A 82 13.00 -14.48 4.94
CA PHE A 82 13.68 -13.62 3.96
C PHE A 82 13.15 -13.91 2.56
N GLY A 83 13.03 -12.86 1.77
CA GLY A 83 12.63 -12.94 0.36
C GLY A 83 13.87 -12.93 -0.53
N THR A 84 13.93 -13.83 -1.50
CA THR A 84 15.02 -13.91 -2.48
C THR A 84 14.42 -13.86 -3.88
N ILE A 85 15.07 -13.13 -4.79
CA ILE A 85 14.72 -13.12 -6.21
C ILE A 85 15.72 -14.04 -6.91
N GLN A 86 15.23 -15.08 -7.59
CA GLN A 86 16.09 -16.10 -8.22
C GLN A 86 15.92 -16.14 -9.74
N GLY A 87 16.97 -15.80 -10.48
CA GLY A 87 16.96 -15.84 -11.95
C GLY A 87 16.43 -14.56 -12.60
N PRO A 88 16.31 -14.55 -13.94
CA PRO A 88 15.98 -13.36 -14.71
C PRO A 88 14.52 -12.95 -14.53
N PHE A 89 14.25 -11.66 -14.68
CA PHE A 89 12.89 -11.15 -14.70
C PHE A 89 12.25 -11.33 -16.08
N LEU A 90 10.96 -11.66 -16.09
CA LEU A 90 10.14 -11.54 -17.29
C LEU A 90 9.76 -10.07 -17.48
N SER A 91 9.85 -9.55 -18.70
CA SER A 91 9.54 -8.13 -18.99
C SER A 91 8.13 -7.74 -18.55
N ASN A 92 7.15 -8.64 -18.71
CA ASN A 92 5.76 -8.44 -18.27
C ASN A 92 5.62 -8.33 -16.74
N ASP A 93 6.44 -9.07 -15.98
CA ASP A 93 6.43 -9.00 -14.52
C ASP A 93 7.02 -7.67 -14.04
N LEU A 94 8.07 -7.18 -14.70
CA LEU A 94 8.67 -5.87 -14.43
C LEU A 94 7.71 -4.73 -14.75
N GLU A 95 6.99 -4.79 -15.88
CA GLU A 95 5.99 -3.78 -16.23
C GLU A 95 4.85 -3.72 -15.21
N ARG A 96 4.33 -4.89 -14.80
CA ARG A 96 3.31 -4.97 -13.73
C ARG A 96 3.87 -4.46 -12.41
N PHE A 97 5.08 -4.86 -12.06
CA PHE A 97 5.77 -4.39 -10.86
C PHE A 97 5.92 -2.88 -10.85
N ALA A 98 6.45 -2.30 -11.92
CA ALA A 98 6.63 -0.86 -12.05
C ALA A 98 5.29 -0.11 -12.03
N SER A 99 4.26 -0.62 -12.72
CA SER A 99 2.92 -0.04 -12.74
C SER A 99 2.30 0.02 -11.34
N TYR A 100 2.49 -1.01 -10.52
CA TYR A 100 2.04 -1.03 -9.13
C TYR A 100 2.94 -0.20 -8.21
N ALA A 101 4.27 -0.32 -8.33
CA ALA A 101 5.23 0.43 -7.52
C ALA A 101 5.08 1.95 -7.71
N ASN A 102 4.81 2.41 -8.93
CA ASN A 102 4.55 3.82 -9.23
C ASN A 102 3.29 4.37 -8.53
N ARG A 103 2.36 3.51 -8.11
CA ARG A 103 1.18 3.91 -7.32
C ARG A 103 1.48 4.00 -5.83
N ILE A 104 2.61 3.47 -5.38
CA ILE A 104 3.13 3.58 -4.01
C ILE A 104 3.99 4.86 -3.89
N ARG A 105 3.75 5.88 -4.73
CA ARG A 105 4.39 7.19 -4.59
C ARG A 105 4.23 7.65 -3.15
N ILE A 106 5.37 7.85 -2.51
CA ILE A 106 5.49 8.36 -1.15
C ILE A 106 4.64 9.62 -1.10
N TYR A 107 3.54 9.57 -0.36
CA TYR A 107 2.89 10.79 0.09
C TYR A 107 3.90 11.40 1.06
N GLU A 108 4.60 12.45 0.63
CA GLU A 108 5.30 13.30 1.59
C GLU A 108 4.24 13.73 2.61
N PRO A 109 4.34 13.32 3.88
CA PRO A 109 3.44 13.86 4.87
C PRO A 109 3.71 15.37 4.87
N LYS A 110 2.79 16.16 4.30
CA LYS A 110 2.81 17.60 4.47
C LYS A 110 2.94 17.82 5.96
N CYS A 111 4.06 18.39 6.36
CA CYS A 111 4.33 18.69 7.74
C CYS A 111 3.32 19.78 8.12
N HIS A 112 2.20 19.37 8.73
CA HIS A 112 1.06 20.24 9.04
C HIS A 112 1.43 21.40 9.98
N SER A 113 2.62 21.35 10.58
CA SER A 113 3.17 22.40 11.44
C SER A 113 3.92 23.50 10.69
N CYS A 114 4.30 23.35 9.42
CA CYS A 114 5.10 24.39 8.73
C CYS A 114 4.59 24.89 7.37
N GLY A 115 3.57 24.27 6.77
CA GLY A 115 2.93 24.80 5.54
C GLY A 115 3.86 24.93 4.33
N LEU A 116 5.05 24.32 4.37
CA LEU A 116 6.05 24.34 3.30
C LEU A 116 6.36 22.91 2.85
N ASP A 117 6.60 22.76 1.55
CA ASP A 117 7.05 21.50 0.95
C ASP A 117 8.50 21.24 1.37
N CYS A 118 8.67 20.37 2.37
CA CYS A 118 10.00 19.94 2.83
C CYS A 118 10.52 18.83 1.91
N THR A 119 11.12 19.19 0.77
CA THR A 119 11.84 18.21 -0.05
C THR A 119 13.15 17.77 0.64
N PRO A 120 13.47 16.47 0.72
CA PRO A 120 14.68 15.99 1.41
C PRO A 120 15.92 15.88 0.50
N TYR A 121 16.02 16.66 -0.57
CA TYR A 121 17.20 16.63 -1.44
C TYR A 121 17.64 18.06 -1.81
N GLY A 122 18.67 18.53 -1.09
CA GLY A 122 19.66 19.48 -1.57
C GLY A 122 21.00 18.78 -1.64
#